data_AF-A0A847BSR8-F1
#
_entry.id   AF-A0A847BSR8-F1
#
_cell.length_a   1.000
_cell.length_b   1.000
_cell.length_c   1.000
_cell.angle_alpha   90.00
_cell.angle_beta   90.00
_cell.angle_gamma   90.00
#
_symmetry.space_group_name_H-M   'P 1'
#
loop_
_entity.id
_entity.type
_entity.pdbx_description
1 polymer ?
#
loop_
_entity_poly.entity_id
_entity_poly.type
_entity_poly.pdbx_seq_one_letter_code
_entity_poly.pdbx_strand_id
1 'polypeptide(L)'
;YINKDDVAAQSMGISIRFYKLYAFALGAGIAGAAGSMFAVQYSAVSPEAFNFLQSIMFFTIVLVGGSASLPGVLIGTFVMFVLPEIFRGFEEARYLIFGIAMILTMILRPRGIWPVKFGNIPAFLKKDRK
;
A
#
# COMPACT_ATOMS: atom_id res chain seq x y z
N TYR A 1 -16.84 -8.56 6.98
CA TYR A 1 -17.59 -8.17 8.18
C TYR A 1 -16.74 -7.29 9.10
N ILE A 2 -15.58 -7.76 9.61
CA ILE A 2 -14.70 -7.01 10.53
C ILE A 2 -14.29 -5.58 10.04
N ASN A 3 -14.11 -5.36 8.73
CA ASN A 3 -13.74 -4.04 8.19
C ASN A 3 -14.94 -3.15 7.79
N LYS A 4 -16.15 -3.71 7.67
CA LYS A 4 -17.33 -2.96 7.18
C LYS A 4 -18.30 -2.57 8.28
N ASP A 5 -18.48 -3.44 9.27
CA ASP A 5 -19.44 -3.21 10.33
C ASP A 5 -18.99 -3.92 11.61
N ASP A 6 -18.49 -3.13 12.56
CA ASP A 6 -17.99 -3.63 13.83
C ASP A 6 -19.14 -4.18 14.69
N VAL A 7 -20.35 -3.61 14.59
CA VAL A 7 -21.48 -4.07 15.39
C VAL A 7 -21.92 -5.46 14.93
N ALA A 8 -22.05 -5.67 13.61
CA ALA A 8 -22.42 -6.96 13.06
C ALA A 8 -21.40 -8.06 13.35
N ALA A 9 -20.10 -7.74 13.34
CA ALA A 9 -19.04 -8.70 13.66
C ALA A 9 -19.07 -9.10 15.16
N GLN A 10 -19.37 -8.15 16.06
CA GLN A 10 -19.55 -8.44 17.49
C GLN A 10 -20.78 -9.32 17.75
N SER A 11 -21.89 -9.07 17.06
CA SER A 11 -23.11 -9.90 17.17
C SER A 11 -22.91 -11.35 16.72
N MET A 12 -21.94 -11.61 15.84
CA MET A 12 -21.55 -12.97 15.42
C MET A 12 -20.55 -13.65 16.39
N GLY A 13 -20.27 -13.03 17.54
CA GLY A 13 -19.33 -13.57 18.54
C GLY A 13 -17.86 -13.41 18.16
N ILE A 14 -17.52 -12.58 17.16
CA ILE A 14 -16.13 -12.37 16.72
C ILE A 14 -15.49 -11.26 17.56
N SER A 15 -14.32 -11.55 18.15
CA SER A 15 -13.53 -10.60 18.93
C SER A 15 -12.76 -9.62 18.02
N ILE A 16 -13.40 -8.52 17.62
CA ILE A 16 -12.84 -7.52 16.68
C ILE A 16 -11.50 -6.96 17.15
N ARG A 17 -11.37 -6.69 18.45
CA ARG A 17 -10.14 -6.12 19.04
C ARG A 17 -8.94 -7.03 18.78
N PHE A 18 -9.10 -8.34 18.96
CA PHE A 18 -8.04 -9.31 18.76
C PHE A 18 -7.62 -9.35 17.29
N TYR A 19 -8.59 -9.46 16.36
CA TYR A 19 -8.28 -9.51 14.92
C TYR A 19 -7.66 -8.21 14.38
N LYS A 20 -8.13 -7.04 14.83
CA LYS A 20 -7.52 -5.75 14.43
C LYS A 20 -6.09 -5.62 14.98
N LEU A 21 -5.86 -6.01 16.24
CA LEU A 21 -4.53 -6.01 16.84
C LEU A 21 -3.60 -7.00 16.13
N TYR A 22 -4.08 -8.19 15.77
CA TYR A 22 -3.31 -9.20 15.06
C TYR A 22 -2.91 -8.73 13.65
N ALA A 23 -3.85 -8.13 12.92
CA ALA A 23 -3.57 -7.54 11.60
C ALA A 23 -2.54 -6.41 11.69
N PHE A 24 -2.64 -5.55 12.70
CA PHE A 24 -1.66 -4.49 12.94
C PHE A 24 -0.29 -5.05 13.32
N ALA A 25 -0.23 -6.02 14.24
CA ALA A 25 1.00 -6.63 14.71
C ALA A 25 1.74 -7.36 13.57
N LEU A 26 1.02 -8.09 12.71
CA LEU A 26 1.60 -8.72 11.52
C LEU A 26 2.17 -7.68 10.55
N GLY A 27 1.42 -6.61 10.26
CA GLY A 27 1.89 -5.53 9.38
C GLY A 27 3.13 -4.81 9.94
N ALA A 28 3.09 -4.46 11.23
CA ALA A 28 4.21 -3.82 11.92
C ALA A 28 5.45 -4.73 12.00
N GLY A 29 5.26 -6.03 12.22
CA GLY A 29 6.35 -7.00 12.25
C GLY A 29 7.08 -7.11 10.91
N ILE A 30 6.33 -7.20 9.80
CA ILE A 30 6.90 -7.25 8.45
C ILE A 30 7.61 -5.92 8.11
N ALA A 31 6.99 -4.78 8.43
CA ALA A 31 7.58 -3.46 8.19
C ALA A 31 8.88 -3.26 9.01
N GLY A 32 8.90 -3.72 10.26
CA GLY A 32 10.08 -3.67 11.12
C GLY A 32 11.21 -4.56 10.62
N ALA A 33 10.90 -5.78 10.15
CA ALA A 33 11.88 -6.68 9.56
C ALA A 33 12.46 -6.12 8.24
N ALA A 34 11.62 -5.55 7.39
CA ALA A 34 12.07 -4.90 6.16
C ALA A 34 12.97 -3.68 6.46
N GLY A 35 12.58 -2.86 7.44
CA GLY A 35 13.36 -1.69 7.87
C GLY A 35 14.72 -2.05 8.48
N SER A 36 14.80 -3.12 9.28
CA SER A 36 16.07 -3.57 9.85
C SER A 36 17.02 -4.10 8.77
N MET A 37 16.52 -4.86 7.80
CA MET A 37 17.32 -5.28 6.64
C MET A 37 17.81 -4.09 5.81
N PHE A 38 16.96 -3.07 5.61
CA PHE A 38 17.34 -1.84 4.90
C PHE A 38 18.44 -1.06 5.63
N ALA A 39 18.35 -0.95 6.96
CA ALA A 39 19.36 -0.28 7.77
C ALA A 39 20.74 -0.97 7.69
N VAL A 40 20.77 -2.31 7.68
CA VAL A 40 22.02 -3.07 7.51
C VAL A 40 22.64 -2.83 6.13
N GLN A 41 21.82 -2.75 5.08
CA GLN A 41 22.29 -2.55 3.72
C GLN A 41 22.99 -1.20 3.52
N TYR A 42 22.49 -0.13 4.15
CA TYR A 42 23.08 1.20 4.05
C TYR A 42 24.32 1.41 4.93
N SER A 43 24.59 0.51 5.90
CA SER A 43 25.78 0.46 6.80
C SER A 43 26.09 1.71 7.64
N ALA A 44 25.61 2.89 7.25
CA ALA A 44 25.64 4.15 7.97
C ALA A 44 24.29 4.84 7.76
N VAL A 45 23.61 5.19 8.85
CA VAL A 45 22.38 5.99 8.79
C VAL A 45 22.79 7.43 8.53
N SER A 46 22.95 7.81 7.26
CA SER A 46 23.14 9.20 6.87
C SER A 46 21.78 9.87 6.55
N PRO A 47 21.59 11.16 6.86
CA PRO A 47 20.39 11.90 6.47
C PRO A 47 20.12 11.90 4.96
N GLU A 48 21.17 11.68 4.17
CA GLU A 48 21.09 11.59 2.71
C GLU A 48 20.33 10.35 2.24
N ALA A 49 20.40 9.24 3.00
CA ALA A 49 19.66 8.01 2.71
C ALA A 49 18.15 8.12 2.95
N PHE A 50 17.69 9.17 3.64
CA PHE A 50 16.27 9.45 3.89
C PHE A 50 15.88 10.85 3.42
N ASN A 51 16.29 11.18 2.19
CA ASN A 51 15.86 12.43 1.56
C ASN A 51 14.33 12.46 1.36
N PHE A 52 13.75 13.66 1.33
CA PHE A 52 12.35 13.92 1.05
C PHE A 52 11.82 13.18 -0.19
N LEU A 53 12.61 13.13 -1.27
CA LEU A 53 12.25 12.42 -2.49
C LEU A 53 12.06 10.90 -2.29
N GLN A 54 12.84 10.29 -1.41
CA GLN A 54 12.74 8.87 -1.09
C GLN A 54 11.50 8.57 -0.25
N SER A 55 11.14 9.47 0.67
CA SER A 55 9.88 9.39 1.42
C SER A 55 8.65 9.49 0.50
N ILE A 56 8.68 10.40 -0.47
CA ILE A 56 7.62 10.50 -1.49
C ILE A 56 7.54 9.21 -2.32
N MET A 57 8.68 8.62 -2.67
CA MET A 57 8.72 7.36 -3.42
C MET A 57 7.99 6.24 -2.68
N PHE A 58 8.30 6.02 -1.39
CA PHE A 58 7.62 5.02 -0.58
C PHE A 58 6.11 5.28 -0.44
N PHE A 59 5.72 6.54 -0.27
CA PHE A 59 4.30 6.90 -0.21
C PHE A 59 3.57 6.63 -1.53
N THR A 60 4.22 6.95 -2.65
CA THR A 60 3.67 6.78 -4.00
C THR A 60 3.45 5.32 -4.35
N ILE A 61 4.33 4.42 -3.93
CA ILE A 61 4.16 2.97 -4.14
C ILE A 61 2.82 2.48 -3.58
N VAL A 62 2.44 2.94 -2.37
CA VAL A 62 1.17 2.56 -1.74
C VAL A 62 -0.02 3.23 -2.44
N LEU A 63 0.13 4.48 -2.86
CA LEU A 63 -0.92 5.19 -3.60
C LEU A 63 -1.23 4.54 -4.95
N VAL A 64 -0.19 4.16 -5.69
CA VAL A 64 -0.29 3.54 -7.02
C VAL A 64 -0.81 2.10 -6.90
N GLY A 65 -0.31 1.35 -5.93
CA GLY A 65 -0.76 -0.01 -5.68
C GLY A 65 -2.18 -0.12 -5.14
N GLY A 66 -2.63 0.89 -4.39
CA GLY A 66 -3.92 0.94 -3.71
C GLY A 66 -3.82 0.52 -2.25
N SER A 67 -4.38 1.34 -1.35
CA SER A 67 -4.23 1.25 0.12
C SER A 67 -4.71 -0.05 0.79
N ALA A 68 -5.42 -0.91 0.06
CA ALA A 68 -5.95 -2.16 0.59
C ALA A 68 -5.56 -3.41 -0.21
N SER A 69 -4.77 -3.29 -1.29
CA SER A 69 -4.50 -4.39 -2.22
C SER A 69 -3.06 -4.88 -2.18
N LEU A 70 -2.85 -6.05 -1.60
CA LEU A 70 -1.54 -6.71 -1.58
C LEU A 70 -0.95 -6.94 -3.00
N PRO A 71 -1.68 -7.54 -3.97
CA PRO A 71 -1.15 -7.70 -5.33
C PRO A 71 -0.99 -6.37 -6.07
N GLY A 72 -1.84 -5.38 -5.76
CA GLY A 72 -1.71 -4.03 -6.34
C GLY A 72 -0.42 -3.34 -5.88
N VAL A 73 -0.10 -3.41 -4.58
CA VAL A 73 1.13 -2.86 -4.01
C VAL A 73 2.37 -3.55 -4.57
N LEU A 74 2.37 -4.88 -4.71
CA LEU A 74 3.51 -5.60 -5.32
C LEU A 74 3.80 -5.14 -6.76
N ILE A 75 2.76 -4.98 -7.59
CA ILE A 75 2.91 -4.46 -8.95
C ILE A 75 3.33 -2.98 -8.92
N GLY A 76 2.76 -2.18 -8.02
CA GLY A 76 3.12 -0.78 -7.82
C GLY A 76 4.59 -0.61 -7.46
N THR A 77 5.12 -1.42 -6.53
CA THR A 77 6.54 -1.45 -6.17
C THR A 77 7.40 -1.83 -7.37
N PHE A 78 7.03 -2.88 -8.11
CA PHE A 78 7.79 -3.32 -9.28
C PHE A 78 7.88 -2.21 -10.34
N VAL A 79 6.74 -1.60 -10.69
CA VAL A 79 6.71 -0.49 -11.65
C VAL A 79 7.54 0.69 -11.14
N MET A 80 7.37 1.09 -9.87
CA MET A 80 8.02 2.27 -9.32
C MET A 80 9.52 2.10 -9.04
N PHE A 81 10.03 0.87 -8.90
CA PHE A 81 11.47 0.61 -8.82
C PHE A 81 12.10 0.38 -10.19
N VAL A 82 11.48 -0.44 -11.05
CA VAL A 82 12.07 -0.82 -12.35
C VAL A 82 12.03 0.34 -13.35
N LEU A 83 10.96 1.14 -13.35
CA LEU A 83 10.81 2.23 -14.29
C LEU A 83 11.95 3.28 -14.16
N PRO A 84 12.26 3.84 -12.97
CA PRO A 84 13.37 4.78 -12.84
C PRO A 84 14.74 4.12 -13.07
N GLU A 85 14.90 2.81 -12.81
CA GLU A 85 16.16 2.08 -13.06
C GLU A 85 16.50 2.02 -14.56
N ILE A 86 15.50 1.82 -15.43
CA ILE A 86 15.69 1.83 -16.90
C ILE A 86 16.10 3.23 -17.40
N PHE A 87 15.59 4.29 -16.77
CA PHE A 87 15.89 5.68 -17.12
C PHE A 87 17.09 6.26 -16.36
N ARG A 88 17.90 5.42 -15.69
CA ARG A 88 19.07 5.85 -14.90
C ARG A 88 20.08 6.68 -15.70
N GLY A 89 20.12 6.53 -17.02
CA GLY A 89 21.00 7.32 -17.90
C GLY A 89 20.62 8.80 -18.07
N PHE A 90 19.42 9.22 -17.66
CA PHE A 90 18.95 10.61 -17.74
C PHE A 90 18.64 11.11 -16.32
N GLU A 91 19.66 11.52 -15.56
CA GLU A 91 19.59 11.85 -14.12
C GLU A 91 18.46 12.81 -13.73
N GLU A 92 18.13 13.79 -14.57
CA GLU A 92 17.05 14.77 -14.30
C GLU A 92 15.67 14.27 -14.76
N ALA A 93 15.59 13.53 -15.87
CA ALA A 93 14.32 13.08 -16.44
C ALA A 93 13.64 11.99 -15.59
N ARG A 94 14.40 11.30 -14.72
CA ARG A 94 13.89 10.21 -13.86
C ARG A 94 12.69 10.64 -13.00
N TYR A 95 12.76 11.83 -12.39
CA TYR A 95 11.72 12.30 -11.49
C TYR A 95 10.49 12.79 -12.24
N LEU A 96 10.69 13.31 -13.46
CA LEU A 96 9.61 13.77 -14.33
C LEU A 96 8.81 12.57 -14.87
N ILE A 97 9.51 11.52 -15.31
CA ILE A 97 8.90 10.26 -15.74
C ILE A 97 8.18 9.57 -14.58
N PHE A 98 8.78 9.58 -13.39
CA PHE A 98 8.15 9.06 -12.16
C PHE A 98 6.82 9.79 -11.85
N GLY A 99 6.82 11.13 -11.89
CA GLY A 99 5.60 11.92 -11.67
C GLY A 99 4.52 11.65 -12.73
N ILE A 100 4.90 11.53 -13.99
CA ILE A 100 3.97 11.18 -15.08
C ILE A 100 3.39 9.78 -14.89
N ALA A 101 4.21 8.79 -14.55
CA ALA A 101 3.76 7.42 -14.29
C ALA A 101 2.79 7.36 -13.09
N MET A 102 3.06 8.13 -12.04
CA MET A 102 2.15 8.28 -10.90
C MET A 102 0.79 8.86 -11.33
N ILE A 103 0.79 9.95 -12.09
CA ILE A 103 -0.45 10.59 -12.56
C ILE A 103 -1.24 9.64 -13.47
N LEU A 104 -0.57 8.97 -14.42
CA LEU A 104 -1.18 8.00 -15.33
C LEU A 104 -1.86 6.85 -14.56
N THR A 105 -1.19 6.30 -13.56
CA THR A 105 -1.74 5.20 -12.77
C THR A 105 -2.93 5.64 -11.91
N MET A 106 -2.89 6.85 -11.35
CA MET A 106 -4.03 7.45 -10.64
C MET A 106 -5.25 7.68 -11.55
N ILE A 107 -5.03 8.13 -12.79
CA ILE A 107 -6.10 8.34 -13.78
C ILE A 107 -6.69 7.01 -14.25
N LEU A 108 -5.84 6.04 -14.60
CA LEU A 108 -6.28 4.74 -15.13
C LEU A 108 -7.03 3.91 -14.08
N ARG A 109 -6.63 3.99 -12.80
CA ARG A 109 -7.23 3.18 -11.74
C ARG A 109 -7.14 3.86 -10.37
N PRO A 110 -8.06 4.78 -10.02
CA PRO A 110 -8.04 5.52 -8.75
C PRO A 110 -8.27 4.64 -7.50
N ARG A 111 -8.59 3.35 -7.68
CA ARG A 111 -8.71 2.36 -6.60
C ARG A 111 -7.50 1.41 -6.52
N GLY A 112 -6.40 1.74 -7.21
CA GLY A 112 -5.18 0.93 -7.34
C GLY A 112 -5.21 -0.03 -8.53
N ILE A 113 -4.03 -0.51 -8.95
CA ILE A 113 -3.84 -1.40 -10.13
C ILE A 113 -4.63 -2.70 -10.00
N TRP A 114 -4.90 -3.20 -8.79
CA TRP A 114 -5.75 -4.36 -8.57
C TRP A 114 -6.73 -4.08 -7.43
N PRO A 115 -8.01 -3.75 -7.68
CA PRO A 115 -8.93 -3.45 -6.60
C PRO A 115 -9.27 -4.71 -5.80
N VAL A 116 -9.20 -4.63 -4.48
CA VAL A 116 -9.62 -5.73 -3.61
C VAL A 116 -11.13 -5.89 -3.71
N LYS A 117 -11.57 -7.02 -4.29
CA LYS A 117 -12.95 -7.45 -4.22
C LYS A 117 -13.20 -8.05 -2.83
N PHE A 118 -13.62 -7.22 -1.88
CA PHE A 118 -14.22 -7.74 -0.66
C PHE A 118 -15.54 -8.41 -1.01
N GLY A 119 -15.76 -9.64 -0.52
CA GLY A 119 -16.95 -10.45 -0.82
C GLY A 119 -18.24 -9.63 -0.76
N ASN A 120 -19.08 -9.81 -1.80
CA ASN A 120 -20.37 -9.13 -1.88
C ASN A 120 -21.16 -9.40 -0.60
N ILE A 121 -21.65 -8.32 0.01
CA ILE A 121 -22.64 -8.44 1.06
C ILE A 121 -23.86 -9.09 0.40
N PRO A 122 -24.37 -10.22 0.91
CA PRO A 122 -25.52 -10.85 0.30
C PRO A 122 -26.70 -9.87 0.24
N ALA A 123 -27.45 -9.89 -0.86
CA ALA A 123 -28.49 -8.91 -1.14
C ALA A 123 -29.54 -8.78 -0.03
N PHE A 124 -29.72 -9.83 0.79
CA PHE A 124 -30.64 -9.87 1.92
C PHE A 124 -30.28 -8.92 3.08
N LEU A 125 -29.02 -8.51 3.25
CA LEU A 125 -28.62 -7.51 4.27
C LEU A 125 -28.70 -6.06 3.78
N LYS A 126 -29.05 -5.83 2.50
CA LYS A 126 -29.10 -4.48 1.91
C LYS A 126 -30.49 -3.83 2.02
N LYS A 127 -31.50 -4.58 2.48
CA LYS A 127 -32.92 -4.23 2.34
C LYS A 127 -33.50 -3.41 3.51
N ASP A 128 -32.88 -3.40 4.69
CA ASP A 128 -33.44 -2.74 5.88
C ASP A 128 -32.84 -1.37 6.22
N ARG A 129 -32.44 -0.60 5.20
CA ARG A 129 -32.08 0.81 5.37
C ARG A 129 -33.15 1.68 4.71
N LYS A 130 -34.27 1.87 5.41
CA LYS A 130 -35.15 3.03 5.26
C LYS A 130 -34.81 4.04 6.35
#